data_AF-A0A497RJ33-F1
#
_entry.id   AF-A0A497RJ33-F1
#
_cell.length_a   1.000
_cell.length_b   1.000
_cell.length_c   1.000
_cell.angle_alpha   90.00
_cell.angle_beta   90.00
_cell.angle_gamma   90.00
#
_symmetry.space_group_name_H-M   'P 1'
#
loop_
_entity.id
_entity.type
_entity.pdbx_description
1 polymer ?
#
loop_
_entity_poly.entity_id
_entity_poly.type
_entity_poly.pdbx_seq_one_letter_code
_entity_poly.pdbx_strand_id
1 'polypeptide(L)'
;MITDADILVDIDKKDVSAEEIAERMFFVSVFTPFEFVRVRVKETAKGFHIYLWCADVKPSPTDKVVIQLILGSDYRRELFNYLRVCGRERAEKWNVLFATKYDGDGNRISRERTTAKSIQLEEEIFALYRTMSESESESESESEGA
;
A
#
# COMPACT_ATOMS: atom_id res chain seq x y z
N MET A 1 3.19 -6.59 15.83
CA MET A 1 2.31 -5.44 16.04
C MET A 1 1.15 -5.69 15.10
N ILE A 2 -0.05 -5.95 15.61
CA ILE A 2 -1.24 -6.02 14.76
C ILE A 2 -1.54 -4.56 14.43
N THR A 3 -1.40 -4.21 13.16
CA THR A 3 -1.79 -2.90 12.65
C THR A 3 -3.27 -2.94 12.31
N ASP A 4 -3.97 -1.82 12.48
CA ASP A 4 -5.35 -1.61 12.08
C ASP A 4 -5.48 -1.07 10.65
N ALA A 5 -4.37 -1.00 9.90
CA ALA A 5 -4.35 -0.56 8.51
C ALA A 5 -5.19 -1.48 7.60
N ASP A 6 -5.89 -0.87 6.65
CA ASP A 6 -6.74 -1.58 5.69
C ASP A 6 -5.90 -2.27 4.60
N ILE A 7 -4.84 -1.61 4.15
CA ILE A 7 -3.91 -2.09 3.11
C ILE A 7 -2.46 -1.94 3.60
N LEU A 8 -1.64 -2.95 3.28
CA LEU A 8 -0.18 -2.94 3.49
C LEU A 8 0.51 -3.21 2.16
N VAL A 9 1.20 -2.22 1.61
CA VAL A 9 2.00 -2.36 0.39
C VAL A 9 3.46 -2.64 0.75
N ASP A 10 4.07 -3.65 0.11
CA ASP A 10 5.48 -4.00 0.28
C ASP A 10 6.28 -3.63 -0.96
N ILE A 11 7.07 -2.56 -0.83
CA ILE A 11 7.95 -2.03 -1.89
C ILE A 11 9.37 -2.51 -1.62
N ASP A 12 9.86 -3.45 -2.43
CA ASP A 12 11.19 -4.07 -2.33
C ASP A 12 12.33 -3.23 -2.98
N LYS A 13 12.21 -1.89 -2.95
CA LYS A 13 13.25 -0.96 -3.43
C LYS A 13 13.44 0.22 -2.48
N LYS A 14 14.68 0.74 -2.39
CA LYS A 14 15.04 1.89 -1.54
C LYS A 14 14.88 3.24 -2.21
N ASP A 15 14.91 3.24 -3.54
CA ASP A 15 14.70 4.43 -4.34
C ASP A 15 13.23 4.45 -4.79
N VAL A 16 12.47 5.32 -4.16
CA VAL A 16 11.00 5.38 -4.26
C VAL A 16 10.63 6.84 -4.39
N SER A 17 9.84 7.17 -5.42
CA SER A 17 9.28 8.50 -5.60
C SER A 17 8.00 8.63 -4.78
N ALA A 18 7.91 9.66 -3.94
CA ALA A 18 6.68 10.01 -3.22
C ALA A 18 5.55 10.35 -4.20
N GLU A 19 5.89 11.08 -5.26
CA GLU A 19 4.98 11.47 -6.34
C GLU A 19 4.40 10.26 -7.06
N GLU A 20 5.23 9.30 -7.48
CA GLU A 20 4.75 8.07 -8.15
C GLU A 20 3.75 7.29 -7.28
N ILE A 21 3.97 7.25 -5.95
CA ILE A 21 3.04 6.59 -5.03
C ILE A 21 1.77 7.41 -4.87
N ALA A 22 1.88 8.73 -4.68
CA ALA A 22 0.74 9.62 -4.51
C ALA A 22 -0.17 9.60 -5.74
N GLU A 23 0.40 9.63 -6.95
CA GLU A 23 -0.33 9.50 -8.22
C GLU A 23 -1.09 8.18 -8.30
N ARG A 24 -0.47 7.07 -7.90
CA ARG A 24 -1.12 5.76 -7.87
C ARG A 24 -2.23 5.67 -6.82
N MET A 25 -2.02 6.28 -5.65
CA MET A 25 -3.07 6.40 -4.64
C MET A 25 -4.24 7.21 -5.18
N PHE A 26 -3.97 8.36 -5.81
CA PHE A 26 -5.00 9.19 -6.45
C PHE A 26 -5.74 8.42 -7.55
N PHE A 27 -5.03 7.71 -8.42
CA PHE A 27 -5.64 6.86 -9.45
C PHE A 27 -6.59 5.82 -8.85
N VAL A 28 -6.20 5.17 -7.73
CA VAL A 28 -7.12 4.26 -7.03
C VAL A 28 -8.36 5.00 -6.54
N SER A 29 -8.21 6.17 -5.90
CA SER A 29 -9.34 6.95 -5.38
C SER A 29 -10.28 7.48 -6.48
N VAL A 30 -9.77 7.78 -7.68
CA VAL A 30 -10.59 8.24 -8.82
C VAL A 30 -11.44 7.11 -9.39
N PHE A 31 -10.87 5.90 -9.51
CA PHE A 31 -11.53 4.78 -10.21
C PHE A 31 -12.21 3.77 -9.27
N THR A 32 -12.16 4.00 -7.96
CA THR A 32 -12.72 3.10 -6.94
C THR A 32 -13.32 3.92 -5.79
N PRO A 33 -14.20 3.37 -4.95
CA PRO A 33 -14.75 4.11 -3.80
C PRO A 33 -13.77 4.21 -2.62
N PHE A 34 -12.48 3.94 -2.82
CA PHE A 34 -11.49 3.88 -1.74
C PHE A 34 -10.69 5.17 -1.65
N GLU A 35 -11.06 6.03 -0.70
CA GLU A 35 -10.26 7.20 -0.35
C GLU A 35 -9.30 6.89 0.79
N PHE A 36 -8.05 7.35 0.69
CA PHE A 36 -7.04 7.17 1.74
C PHE A 36 -7.00 8.35 2.70
N VAL A 37 -7.26 8.11 3.99
CA VAL A 37 -7.30 9.17 5.03
C VAL A 37 -6.03 9.22 5.86
N ARG A 38 -5.17 8.21 5.74
CA ARG A 38 -3.91 8.12 6.47
C ARG A 38 -2.92 7.26 5.73
N VAL A 39 -1.66 7.70 5.76
CA VAL A 39 -0.49 6.94 5.32
C VAL A 39 0.42 6.73 6.52
N ARG A 40 1.07 5.57 6.59
CA ARG A 40 2.23 5.36 7.45
C ARG A 40 3.30 4.59 6.71
N VAL A 41 4.54 5.04 6.79
CA VAL A 41 5.67 4.38 6.12
C VAL A 41 6.65 3.84 7.14
N LYS A 42 7.08 2.60 6.94
CA LYS A 42 8.15 1.97 7.70
C LYS A 42 9.24 1.50 6.75
N GLU A 43 10.48 1.76 7.11
CA GLU A 43 11.62 1.28 6.37
C GLU A 43 11.92 -0.18 6.74
N THR A 44 12.13 -1.04 5.73
CA THR A 44 12.56 -2.43 5.89
C THR A 44 14.04 -2.58 5.53
N ALA A 45 14.60 -3.80 5.56
CA ALA A 45 15.96 -4.00 5.04
C ALA A 45 16.06 -3.72 3.53
N LYS A 46 15.01 -4.02 2.75
CA LYS A 46 15.04 -4.02 1.28
C LYS A 46 14.35 -2.81 0.65
N GLY A 47 13.43 -2.18 1.37
CA GLY A 47 12.69 -1.03 0.88
C GLY A 47 11.77 -0.47 1.95
N PHE A 48 10.47 -0.44 1.67
CA PHE A 48 9.46 0.20 2.53
C PHE A 48 8.17 -0.61 2.62
N HIS A 49 7.56 -0.59 3.80
CA HIS A 49 6.18 -0.98 4.01
C HIS A 49 5.33 0.28 4.13
N ILE A 50 4.27 0.37 3.32
CA ILE A 50 3.34 1.49 3.30
C ILE A 50 1.99 0.98 3.81
N TYR A 51 1.55 1.53 4.92
CA TYR A 51 0.28 1.24 5.56
C TYR A 51 -0.72 2.32 5.20
N LEU A 52 -1.88 1.92 4.70
CA LEU A 52 -2.93 2.82 4.27
C LEU A 52 -4.23 2.53 5.02
N TRP A 53 -4.93 3.58 5.42
CA TRP A 53 -6.27 3.50 5.98
C TRP A 53 -7.24 4.14 5.02
N CYS A 54 -8.29 3.42 4.68
CA CYS A 54 -9.38 3.93 3.86
C CYS A 54 -10.37 4.71 4.75
N ALA A 55 -11.11 5.63 4.15
CA ALA A 55 -12.23 6.33 4.78
C ALA A 55 -13.38 5.34 5.13
N ASP A 56 -14.54 5.53 4.54
CA ASP A 56 -15.77 4.81 4.89
C ASP A 56 -15.83 3.40 4.30
N VAL A 57 -15.35 3.22 3.06
CA VAL A 57 -15.41 1.93 2.36
C VAL A 57 -14.14 1.13 2.63
N LYS A 58 -14.31 -0.11 3.10
CA LYS A 58 -13.20 -1.01 3.40
C LYS A 58 -12.96 -2.01 2.27
N PRO A 59 -11.71 -2.18 1.80
CA PRO A 59 -11.40 -3.08 0.71
C PRO A 59 -11.57 -4.55 1.12
N SER A 60 -12.26 -5.33 0.29
CA SER A 60 -12.31 -6.79 0.41
C SER A 60 -10.92 -7.41 0.20
N PRO A 61 -10.70 -8.68 0.56
CA PRO A 61 -9.42 -9.34 0.28
C PRO A 61 -8.99 -9.27 -1.18
N THR A 62 -9.93 -9.34 -2.13
CA THR A 62 -9.64 -9.21 -3.56
C THR A 62 -9.23 -7.78 -3.93
N ASP A 63 -9.94 -6.78 -3.40
CA ASP A 63 -9.61 -5.37 -3.64
C ASP A 63 -8.20 -5.05 -3.14
N LYS A 64 -7.83 -5.55 -1.95
CA LYS A 64 -6.50 -5.36 -1.39
C LYS A 64 -5.41 -5.82 -2.36
N VAL A 65 -5.55 -7.00 -2.96
CA VAL A 65 -4.56 -7.53 -3.90
C VAL A 65 -4.41 -6.64 -5.14
N VAL A 66 -5.54 -6.18 -5.71
CA VAL A 66 -5.53 -5.30 -6.87
C VAL A 66 -4.90 -3.95 -6.54
N ILE A 67 -5.27 -3.36 -5.40
CA ILE A 67 -4.76 -2.07 -4.95
C ILE A 67 -3.26 -2.18 -4.63
N GLN A 68 -2.82 -3.22 -3.93
CA GLN A 68 -1.40 -3.47 -3.65
C GLN A 68 -0.58 -3.58 -4.94
N LEU A 69 -1.13 -4.22 -5.97
CA LEU A 69 -0.49 -4.32 -7.28
C LEU A 69 -0.39 -2.95 -7.96
N ILE A 70 -1.47 -2.17 -8.00
CA ILE A 70 -1.49 -0.81 -8.58
C ILE A 70 -0.47 0.10 -7.89
N LEU A 71 -0.38 0.02 -6.56
CA LEU A 71 0.53 0.82 -5.74
C LEU A 71 2.01 0.39 -5.89
N GLY A 72 2.29 -0.70 -6.62
CA GLY A 72 3.65 -1.11 -6.99
C GLY A 72 4.25 -2.24 -6.17
N SER A 73 3.43 -3.02 -5.46
CA SER A 73 3.89 -4.30 -4.88
C SER A 73 4.40 -5.25 -5.96
N ASP A 74 5.26 -6.19 -5.60
CA ASP A 74 5.78 -7.22 -6.51
C ASP A 74 4.62 -8.02 -7.13
N TYR A 75 4.49 -7.95 -8.46
CA TYR A 75 3.39 -8.59 -9.18
C TYR A 75 3.35 -10.11 -9.03
N ARG A 76 4.51 -10.75 -8.80
CA ARG A 76 4.56 -12.20 -8.59
C ARG A 76 3.86 -12.51 -7.27
N ARG A 77 4.23 -11.79 -6.19
CA ARG A 77 3.58 -11.88 -4.87
C ARG A 77 2.08 -11.67 -4.97
N GLU A 78 1.64 -10.61 -5.65
CA GLU A 78 0.20 -10.31 -5.74
C GLU A 78 -0.57 -11.36 -6.55
N LEU A 79 0.02 -11.96 -7.59
CA LEU A 79 -0.60 -13.10 -8.27
C LEU A 79 -0.80 -14.31 -7.33
N PHE A 80 0.12 -14.57 -6.39
CA PHE A 80 -0.08 -15.63 -5.39
C PHE A 80 -1.17 -15.26 -4.37
N ASN A 81 -1.19 -14.00 -3.91
CA ASN A 81 -2.24 -13.52 -3.01
C ASN A 81 -3.62 -13.60 -3.66
N TYR A 82 -3.73 -13.23 -4.94
CA TYR A 82 -4.95 -13.34 -5.74
C TYR A 82 -5.50 -14.78 -5.75
N LEU A 83 -4.67 -15.76 -6.09
CA LEU A 83 -5.11 -17.15 -6.17
C LEU A 83 -5.60 -17.67 -4.81
N ARG A 84 -4.96 -17.25 -3.72
CA ARG A 84 -5.39 -17.57 -2.36
C ARG A 84 -6.77 -16.99 -2.05
N VAL A 85 -6.98 -15.70 -2.29
CA VAL A 85 -8.28 -15.07 -1.99
C VAL A 85 -9.40 -15.63 -2.88
N CYS A 86 -9.07 -16.18 -4.04
CA CYS A 86 -9.99 -16.89 -4.92
C CYS A 86 -10.17 -18.39 -4.61
N GLY A 87 -9.61 -18.90 -3.49
CA GLY A 87 -9.75 -20.30 -3.10
C GLY A 87 -9.03 -21.30 -4.00
N ARG A 88 -8.05 -20.84 -4.79
CA ARG A 88 -7.19 -21.70 -5.62
C ARG A 88 -5.92 -22.01 -4.85
N GLU A 89 -5.71 -23.27 -4.50
CA GLU A 89 -4.48 -23.71 -3.83
C GLU A 89 -3.25 -23.43 -4.71
N ARG A 90 -2.11 -23.12 -4.07
CA ARG A 90 -0.81 -23.02 -4.75
C ARG A 90 0.33 -23.63 -3.92
N ALA A 91 1.35 -24.04 -4.67
CA ALA A 91 2.50 -24.87 -4.30
C ALA A 91 3.05 -24.70 -2.87
N GLU A 92 3.17 -25.83 -2.16
CA GLU A 92 3.68 -25.99 -0.79
C GLU A 92 5.01 -25.27 -0.50
N LYS A 93 5.80 -24.97 -1.54
CA LYS A 93 7.18 -24.48 -1.42
C LYS A 93 7.34 -22.96 -1.47
N TRP A 94 6.31 -22.20 -1.82
CA TRP A 94 6.41 -20.73 -1.86
C TRP A 94 5.91 -20.14 -0.55
N ASN A 95 6.78 -19.49 0.22
CA ASN A 95 6.40 -18.75 1.42
C ASN A 95 5.68 -17.46 1.00
N VAL A 96 4.37 -17.56 0.79
CA VAL A 96 3.53 -16.47 0.24
C VAL A 96 3.30 -15.33 1.23
N LEU A 97 3.51 -15.54 2.52
CA LEU A 97 3.32 -14.49 3.54
C LEU A 97 4.51 -14.46 4.48
N PHE A 98 5.09 -13.27 4.65
CA PHE A 98 5.95 -12.95 5.79
C PHE A 98 5.08 -12.93 7.06
N ALA A 99 4.62 -14.09 7.52
CA ALA A 99 4.21 -14.28 8.90
C ALA A 99 5.47 -14.34 9.76
N THR A 100 6.18 -13.21 9.85
CA THR A 100 7.44 -13.06 10.56
C THR A 100 8.53 -14.03 10.04
N LYS A 101 9.43 -13.54 9.19
CA LYS A 101 10.64 -14.31 8.91
C LYS A 101 11.41 -14.45 10.20
N TYR A 102 11.47 -15.66 10.72
CA TYR A 102 12.46 -16.07 11.71
C TYR A 102 13.58 -16.79 10.94
N ASP A 103 14.84 -16.59 11.34
CA ASP A 103 15.93 -17.42 10.82
C ASP A 103 15.81 -18.84 11.39
N GLY A 104 16.70 -19.74 10.95
CA GLY A 104 16.76 -21.11 11.46
C GLY A 104 17.02 -21.19 12.97
N ASP A 105 17.43 -20.08 13.58
CA ASP A 105 17.73 -19.92 15.01
C ASP A 105 16.57 -19.27 15.77
N GLY A 106 15.43 -18.98 15.12
CA GLY A 106 14.26 -18.39 15.76
C GLY A 106 14.35 -16.88 15.99
N ASN A 107 15.30 -16.17 15.35
CA ASN A 107 15.40 -14.71 15.42
C ASN A 107 14.61 -14.04 14.30
N ARG A 108 13.86 -12.99 14.65
CA ARG A 108 13.08 -12.20 13.68
C ARG A 108 13.98 -11.45 12.68
N ILE A 109 13.99 -11.91 11.42
CA ILE A 109 14.82 -11.44 10.29
C ILE A 109 14.40 -10.06 9.76
N SER A 110 13.12 -9.71 9.83
CA SER A 110 12.62 -8.42 9.33
C SER A 110 12.15 -7.52 10.48
N ARG A 111 12.93 -6.47 10.74
CA ARG A 111 12.54 -5.36 11.62
C ARG A 111 12.25 -4.14 10.78
N GLU A 112 10.98 -3.77 10.73
CA GLU A 112 10.55 -2.44 10.31
C GLU A 112 11.09 -1.39 11.28
N ARG A 113 11.50 -0.24 10.73
CA ARG A 113 12.00 0.89 11.50
C ARG A 113 11.33 2.17 11.03
N THR A 114 11.10 3.06 11.98
CA THR A 114 10.84 4.46 11.65
C THR A 114 12.19 5.16 11.55
N THR A 115 12.47 5.70 10.38
CA THR A 115 13.69 6.44 10.06
C THR A 115 13.31 7.82 9.54
N ALA A 116 14.28 8.74 9.48
CA ALA A 116 14.05 10.07 8.90
C ALA A 116 13.52 9.96 7.46
N LYS A 117 14.07 9.02 6.67
CA LYS A 117 13.62 8.75 5.31
C LYS A 117 12.18 8.24 5.25
N SER A 118 11.78 7.33 6.15
CA SER A 118 10.40 6.86 6.17
C SER A 118 9.41 7.95 6.58
N ILE A 119 9.79 8.81 7.53
CA ILE A 119 8.95 9.96 7.95
C ILE A 119 8.78 10.94 6.80
N GLN A 120 9.89 11.33 6.15
CA GLN A 120 9.86 12.22 5.00
C GLN A 120 8.96 11.66 3.88
N LEU A 121 9.13 10.37 3.54
CA LEU A 121 8.32 9.73 2.51
C LEU A 121 6.84 9.66 2.89
N GLU A 122 6.51 9.41 4.17
CA GLU A 122 5.13 9.43 4.68
C GLU A 122 4.46 10.80 4.51
N GLU A 123 5.17 11.88 4.87
CA GLU A 123 4.69 13.25 4.78
C GLU A 123 4.51 13.69 3.32
N GLU A 124 5.50 13.45 2.47
CA GLU A 124 5.47 13.82 1.05
C GLU A 124 4.38 13.10 0.27
N ILE A 125 4.23 11.78 0.45
CA ILE A 125 3.17 10.99 -0.21
C ILE A 125 1.80 11.55 0.14
N PHE A 126 1.54 11.77 1.43
CA PHE A 126 0.21 12.15 1.87
C PHE A 126 -0.12 13.59 1.48
N ALA A 127 0.84 14.52 1.52
CA ALA A 127 0.65 15.88 1.06
C ALA A 127 0.30 15.93 -0.43
N LEU A 128 1.05 15.24 -1.28
CA LEU A 128 0.80 15.20 -2.74
C LEU A 128 -0.56 14.58 -3.06
N TYR A 129 -0.89 13.46 -2.42
CA TYR A 129 -2.19 12.81 -2.59
C TYR A 129 -3.36 13.75 -2.22
N ARG A 130 -3.23 14.49 -1.12
CA ARG A 130 -4.24 15.46 -0.68
C ARG A 130 -4.42 16.59 -1.69
N THR A 131 -3.33 17.17 -2.17
CA THR A 131 -3.37 18.23 -3.20
C THR A 131 -4.07 17.74 -4.46
N MET A 132 -3.73 16.55 -4.97
CA MET A 132 -4.38 15.98 -6.16
C MET A 132 -5.89 15.76 -5.94
N SER A 133 -6.26 15.24 -4.76
CA SER A 133 -7.67 14.97 -4.42
C SER A 133 -8.50 16.26 -4.28
N GLU A 134 -7.91 17.32 -3.72
CA GLU A 134 -8.56 18.62 -3.56
C GLU A 134 -8.79 19.29 -4.94
N SER A 135 -7.79 19.27 -5.82
CA SER A 135 -7.90 19.82 -7.18
C SER A 135 -8.97 19.12 -8.03
N GLU A 136 -9.11 17.79 -7.90
CA GLU A 136 -10.17 17.06 -8.61
C GLU A 136 -11.56 17.50 -8.13
N SER A 137 -11.76 17.60 -6.82
CA SER A 137 -13.05 17.98 -6.24
C SER A 137 -13.49 19.40 -6.63
N GLU A 138 -12.55 20.33 -6.78
CA GLU A 138 -12.82 21.68 -7.28
C GLU A 138 -13.27 21.63 -8.74
N SER A 139 -12.60 20.84 -9.59
CA SER A 139 -12.93 20.71 -11.00
C SER A 139 -14.33 20.11 -11.26
N GLU A 140 -14.75 19.13 -10.46
CA GLU A 140 -16.10 18.55 -10.54
C GLU A 140 -17.17 19.59 -10.17
N SER A 141 -16.94 20.37 -9.12
CA SER A 141 -17.88 21.41 -8.65
C SER A 141 -18.09 22.55 -9.65
N GLU A 142 -17.06 22.92 -10.43
CA GLU A 142 -17.18 23.91 -11.51
C GLU A 142 -17.95 23.37 -12.71
N SER A 143 -17.87 22.05 -12.97
CA SER A 143 -18.54 21.41 -14.11
C SER A 143 -20.04 21.19 -13.89
N GLU A 144 -20.49 20.99 -12.65
CA GLU A 144 -21.91 20.81 -12.30
C GLU A 144 -22.67 22.14 -12.14
N GLY A 145 -21.94 23.26 -12.02
CA GLY A 145 -22.49 24.62 -11.87
C GLY A 145 -22.75 25.38 -13.17
N ALA A 146 -22.44 24.79 -14.34
CA ALA A 146 -22.57 25.39 -15.67
C ALA A 146 -23.75 24.79 -16.47
#